data_AF-A0A6P4ITH7-F1
#
_entry.id   AF-A0A6P4ITH7-F1
#
_cell.length_a   1.000
_cell.length_b   1.000
_cell.length_c   1.000
_cell.angle_alpha   90.00
_cell.angle_beta   90.00
_cell.angle_gamma   90.00
#
_symmetry.space_group_name_H-M   'P 1'
#
loop_
_entity.id
_entity.type
_entity.pdbx_description
1 polymer ?
#
loop_
_entity_poly.entity_id
_entity_poly.type
_entity_poly.pdbx_seq_one_letter_code
_entity_poly.pdbx_strand_id
1 'polypeptide(L)'
;MLVLLEDHPMNVGQISDELKIEQSAASHQLAMLKKHQLVSNVRDGKSIYYELDDPHIMDIVNEGLAHSDHVHEGADSSLMGMVISIMSLIIMPFIAYAKYWIGKVIGSDALIQDAMCSVTCAYLAGTVLIALDFPVKMKKDVDNFQGHGLDGTPKINWADNVKHEKEVISQLPGGIEQGLKSVGIDVIHGYGKIVDAHTIEVNGTKYTADKLVVATGAHYHKIDIPGADLANDGTDFLNLEKQPDRMTVIGGGYIAIEFATIAANAGTKVTILLHHDKALRKFYQPFVEDLLKDLEAQGVQVVRDVNPESIEKSGDSFVVKTNKDDYDADWILDATGRDPNVEGFGLKEVGVDYDKNGIKVDDHLQTSVDSIYAAGDVLDKKVGKLTPTAIYESMYLTKLFTGATTDPIEYPAVPSAVFASPRIAEIGVSVDEAKANPDKYDVKESDLSTDWFRFAMQENKGQTIAVTDKQGYLVGATEISSEADNVISILAPFIEYHISPEKMSNLIPLFPTLGSETLNHL
;
A
#
# COMPACT_ATOMS: atom_id res chain seq x y z
N MET A 1 36.41 18.36 26.97
CA MET A 1 36.05 19.45 27.91
C MET A 1 35.03 18.96 28.93
N LEU A 2 33.84 18.45 28.54
CA LEU A 2 32.90 17.83 29.49
C LEU A 2 33.55 16.68 30.30
N VAL A 3 34.28 15.80 29.63
CA VAL A 3 35.09 14.73 30.27
C VAL A 3 36.08 15.28 31.31
N LEU A 4 36.70 16.44 31.08
CA LEU A 4 37.63 17.03 32.07
C LEU A 4 36.89 17.57 33.31
N LEU A 5 35.63 17.97 33.14
CA LEU A 5 34.79 18.53 34.20
C LEU A 5 33.99 17.46 34.96
N GLU A 6 34.00 16.21 34.48
CA GLU A 6 33.40 15.06 35.16
C GLU A 6 34.13 14.75 36.48
N ASP A 7 35.46 14.83 36.46
CA ASP A 7 36.28 14.48 37.62
C ASP A 7 36.24 15.55 38.72
N HIS A 8 36.31 16.84 38.35
CA HIS A 8 36.25 17.96 39.29
C HIS A 8 36.08 19.33 38.58
N PRO A 9 35.62 20.38 39.29
CA PRO A 9 35.48 21.71 38.72
C PRO A 9 36.83 22.36 38.34
N MET A 10 36.90 23.01 37.18
CA MET A 10 38.13 23.65 36.67
C MET A 10 37.89 25.07 36.16
N ASN A 11 38.92 25.93 36.23
CA ASN A 11 38.89 27.26 35.63
C ASN A 11 39.41 27.28 34.18
N VAL A 12 39.14 28.36 33.44
CA VAL A 12 39.49 28.50 32.02
C VAL A 12 40.99 28.26 31.75
N GLY A 13 41.87 28.71 32.64
CA GLY A 13 43.32 28.52 32.50
C GLY A 13 43.71 27.05 32.61
N GLN A 14 43.18 26.35 33.62
CA GLN A 14 43.42 24.92 33.80
C GLN A 14 42.92 24.10 32.60
N ILE A 15 41.73 24.42 32.08
CA ILE A 15 41.15 23.72 30.92
C ILE A 15 41.95 24.01 29.64
N SER A 16 42.41 25.25 29.47
CA SER A 16 43.25 25.70 28.36
C SER A 16 44.60 24.96 28.34
N ASP A 17 45.23 24.81 29.50
CA ASP A 17 46.50 24.08 29.64
C ASP A 17 46.33 22.58 29.34
N GLU A 18 45.29 21.95 29.90
CA GLU A 18 45.05 20.50 29.75
C GLU A 18 44.70 20.12 28.30
N LEU A 19 43.84 20.93 27.64
CA LEU A 19 43.45 20.70 26.24
C LEU A 19 44.48 21.26 25.24
N LYS A 20 45.51 21.97 25.70
CA LYS A 20 46.51 22.66 24.87
C LYS A 20 45.88 23.61 23.83
N ILE A 21 44.88 24.37 24.26
CA ILE A 21 44.18 25.38 23.44
C ILE A 21 44.33 26.76 24.06
N GLU A 22 44.16 27.83 23.26
CA GLU A 22 44.14 29.20 23.76
C GLU A 22 43.01 29.45 24.78
N GLN A 23 43.24 30.26 25.81
CA GLN A 23 42.24 30.57 26.84
C GLN A 23 40.97 31.21 26.25
N SER A 24 41.11 31.98 25.17
CA SER A 24 39.97 32.56 24.45
C SER A 24 39.10 31.48 23.79
N ALA A 25 39.69 30.41 23.27
CA ALA A 25 38.97 29.27 22.71
C ALA A 25 38.29 28.44 23.79
N ALA A 26 38.99 28.17 24.90
CA ALA A 26 38.40 27.49 26.06
C ALA A 26 37.20 28.27 26.64
N SER A 27 37.33 29.59 26.79
CA SER A 27 36.25 30.45 27.26
C SER A 27 35.06 30.47 26.29
N HIS A 28 35.29 30.47 24.98
CA HIS A 28 34.22 30.45 23.97
C HIS A 28 33.44 29.12 24.02
N GLN A 29 34.16 27.99 24.12
CA GLN A 29 33.54 26.67 24.23
C GLN A 29 32.72 26.54 25.52
N LEU A 30 33.25 26.97 26.67
CA LEU A 30 32.52 26.98 27.94
C LEU A 30 31.27 27.86 27.89
N ALA A 31 31.31 28.99 27.18
CA ALA A 31 30.13 29.83 26.98
C ALA A 31 29.06 29.11 26.14
N MET A 32 29.45 28.35 25.12
CA MET A 32 28.51 27.52 24.35
C MET A 32 27.93 26.39 25.19
N LEU A 33 28.76 25.65 25.91
CA LEU A 33 28.31 24.56 26.78
C LEU A 33 27.33 25.07 27.86
N LYS A 34 27.62 26.23 28.45
CA LYS A 34 26.74 26.87 29.43
C LYS A 34 25.41 27.31 28.81
N LYS A 35 25.41 27.82 27.57
CA LYS A 35 24.19 28.19 26.84
C LYS A 35 23.27 26.99 26.63
N HIS A 36 23.83 25.80 26.48
CA HIS A 36 23.08 24.55 26.33
C HIS A 36 22.85 23.81 27.66
N GLN A 37 23.10 24.47 28.81
CA GLN A 37 22.91 23.90 30.15
C GLN A 37 23.72 22.60 30.37
N LEU A 38 24.89 22.49 29.72
CA LEU A 38 25.77 21.33 29.88
C LEU A 38 26.82 21.55 30.97
N VAL A 39 27.13 22.81 31.27
CA VAL A 39 28.05 23.19 32.35
C VAL A 39 27.49 24.37 33.12
N SER A 40 27.66 24.33 34.43
CA SER A 40 27.38 25.43 35.34
C SER A 40 28.67 26.19 35.63
N ASN A 41 28.57 27.31 36.35
CA ASN A 41 29.77 27.90 36.93
C ASN A 41 29.54 28.45 38.33
N VAL A 42 30.55 28.29 39.16
CA VAL A 42 30.59 28.78 40.53
C VAL A 42 31.76 29.75 40.63
N ARG A 43 31.49 30.91 41.23
CA ARG A 43 32.51 31.92 41.47
C ARG A 43 33.10 31.70 42.86
N ASP A 44 34.40 31.44 42.91
CA ASP A 44 35.16 31.39 44.16
C ASP A 44 36.24 32.48 44.14
N GLY A 45 35.99 33.52 44.93
CA GLY A 45 36.81 34.73 44.97
C GLY A 45 36.90 35.47 43.62
N LYS A 46 38.13 35.56 43.09
CA LYS A 46 38.42 36.19 41.78
C LYS A 46 38.37 35.21 40.61
N SER A 47 38.20 33.92 40.89
CA SER A 47 38.21 32.86 39.88
C SER A 47 36.80 32.34 39.62
N ILE A 48 36.57 31.88 38.40
CA ILE A 48 35.33 31.20 37.99
C ILE A 48 35.70 29.77 37.66
N TYR A 49 35.06 28.83 38.35
CA TYR A 49 35.19 27.39 38.09
C TYR A 49 33.94 26.90 37.38
N TYR A 50 34.14 25.98 36.46
CA TYR A 50 33.09 25.33 35.68
C TYR A 50 33.00 23.88 36.11
N GLU A 51 31.78 23.37 36.17
CA GLU A 51 31.46 21.98 36.48
C GLU A 51 30.28 21.54 35.61
N LEU A 52 29.98 20.25 35.55
CA LEU A 52 28.79 19.76 34.87
C LEU A 52 27.53 20.30 35.57
N ASP A 53 26.53 20.70 34.78
CA ASP A 53 25.29 21.25 35.33
C ASP A 53 24.44 20.17 36.05
N ASP A 54 24.52 18.93 35.56
CA ASP A 54 23.90 17.74 36.13
C ASP A 54 24.84 16.53 35.96
N PRO A 55 25.03 15.67 36.98
CA PRO A 55 25.88 14.49 36.88
C PRO A 55 25.45 13.49 35.78
N HIS A 56 24.17 13.41 35.41
CA HIS A 56 23.68 12.52 34.34
C HIS A 56 24.06 13.00 32.93
N ILE A 57 24.60 14.22 32.77
CA ILE A 57 25.07 14.71 31.46
C ILE A 57 26.14 13.79 30.91
N MET A 58 27.04 13.29 31.76
CA MET A 58 28.05 12.34 31.32
C MET A 58 27.49 10.96 31.08
N ASP A 59 26.44 10.53 31.77
CA ASP A 59 25.73 9.29 31.43
C ASP A 59 25.15 9.36 30.01
N ILE A 60 24.51 10.47 29.63
CA ILE A 60 23.96 10.67 28.28
C ILE A 60 25.05 10.80 27.23
N VAL A 61 26.14 11.52 27.53
CA VAL A 61 27.28 11.65 26.62
C VAL A 61 27.99 10.32 26.45
N ASN A 62 28.16 9.54 27.52
CA ASN A 62 28.77 8.22 27.49
C ASN A 62 27.84 7.18 26.83
N GLU A 63 26.52 7.26 26.99
CA GLU A 63 25.56 6.48 26.20
C GLU A 63 25.63 6.86 24.72
N GLY A 64 25.76 8.16 24.40
CA GLY A 64 25.94 8.64 23.03
C GLY A 64 27.28 8.21 22.41
N LEU A 65 28.36 8.22 23.19
CA LEU A 65 29.69 7.73 22.78
C LEU A 65 29.71 6.20 22.69
N ALA A 66 29.06 5.49 23.61
CA ALA A 66 28.88 4.05 23.53
C ALA A 66 28.05 3.69 22.30
N HIS A 67 27.00 4.46 21.97
CA HIS A 67 26.30 4.33 20.69
C HIS A 67 27.23 4.64 19.51
N SER A 68 28.10 5.64 19.60
CA SER A 68 29.10 5.94 18.54
C SER A 68 30.14 4.83 18.36
N ASP A 69 30.58 4.19 19.44
CA ASP A 69 31.55 3.09 19.41
C ASP A 69 30.86 1.78 18.98
N HIS A 70 29.60 1.57 19.38
CA HIS A 70 28.74 0.52 18.82
C HIS A 70 28.41 0.75 17.34
N VAL A 71 28.38 2.00 16.85
CA VAL A 71 28.26 2.33 15.43
C VAL A 71 29.55 2.01 14.66
N HIS A 72 30.71 1.94 15.31
CA HIS A 72 31.96 1.51 14.66
C HIS A 72 32.16 -0.01 14.63
N GLU A 73 31.56 -0.75 15.56
CA GLU A 73 31.56 -2.23 15.55
C GLU A 73 30.27 -2.86 15.04
N GLY A 74 29.24 -2.07 14.73
CA GLY A 74 27.95 -2.56 14.26
C GLY A 74 27.13 -1.51 13.51
N ALA A 75 27.11 -1.65 12.17
CA ALA A 75 26.16 -1.09 11.22
C ALA A 75 26.26 0.41 10.86
N ASP A 76 26.65 0.64 9.61
CA ASP A 76 26.33 1.81 8.80
C ASP A 76 24.83 2.17 8.89
N SER A 77 24.53 3.37 9.41
CA SER A 77 23.54 4.27 8.83
C SER A 77 23.60 5.65 9.52
N SER A 78 24.11 6.68 8.83
CA SER A 78 23.88 8.07 9.27
C SER A 78 23.79 9.06 8.10
N LEU A 79 22.85 10.00 8.29
CA LEU A 79 22.66 11.35 7.73
C LEU A 79 22.65 11.59 6.20
N MET A 80 23.37 10.81 5.39
CA MET A 80 23.31 10.89 3.92
C MET A 80 21.93 10.45 3.38
N GLY A 81 21.21 9.62 4.14
CA GLY A 81 19.87 9.12 3.84
C GLY A 81 18.78 10.19 3.77
N MET A 82 19.02 11.40 4.31
CA MET A 82 18.05 12.49 4.25
C MET A 82 18.26 13.41 3.03
N VAL A 83 19.46 13.42 2.44
CA VAL A 83 19.82 14.21 1.24
C VAL A 83 19.75 13.36 -0.04
N ILE A 84 19.95 12.03 0.06
CA ILE A 84 19.81 11.06 -1.03
C ILE A 84 18.34 10.84 -1.43
N SER A 85 17.39 11.07 -0.52
CA SER A 85 15.94 10.89 -0.71
C SER A 85 15.31 11.83 -1.76
N ILE A 86 16.01 12.88 -2.19
CA ILE A 86 15.52 13.90 -3.14
C ILE A 86 16.20 13.76 -4.52
N MET A 87 17.32 13.02 -4.63
CA MET A 87 18.07 12.85 -5.88
C MET A 87 17.88 11.48 -6.57
N SER A 88 17.20 10.54 -5.91
CA SER A 88 16.92 9.16 -6.36
C SER A 88 15.80 9.02 -7.41
N LEU A 89 15.35 10.12 -8.03
CA LEU A 89 14.03 10.22 -8.67
C LEU A 89 14.02 10.20 -10.23
N ILE A 90 15.13 10.05 -10.96
CA ILE A 90 15.18 10.62 -12.34
C ILE A 90 15.54 9.67 -13.53
N ILE A 91 16.07 8.44 -13.37
CA ILE A 91 16.80 7.81 -14.52
C ILE A 91 16.21 6.50 -15.13
N MET A 92 15.46 5.65 -14.42
CA MET A 92 14.90 4.38 -14.99
C MET A 92 13.56 4.43 -15.75
N PRO A 93 12.64 5.40 -15.55
CA PRO A 93 11.43 5.58 -16.36
C PRO A 93 11.71 5.74 -17.83
N PHE A 94 12.85 6.36 -18.13
CA PHE A 94 13.33 6.54 -19.48
C PHE A 94 13.62 5.19 -20.17
N ILE A 95 14.01 4.16 -19.40
CA ILE A 95 14.34 2.83 -19.92
C ILE A 95 13.09 1.97 -20.07
N ALA A 96 12.13 2.01 -19.14
CA ALA A 96 10.84 1.33 -19.29
C ALA A 96 10.00 1.94 -20.44
N TYR A 97 9.98 3.28 -20.55
CA TYR A 97 9.37 4.00 -21.67
C TYR A 97 10.09 3.71 -22.99
N ALA A 98 11.43 3.70 -23.01
CA ALA A 98 12.19 3.30 -24.20
C ALA A 98 11.92 1.84 -24.59
N LYS A 99 11.84 0.89 -23.64
CA LYS A 99 11.52 -0.52 -23.90
C LYS A 99 10.11 -0.69 -24.48
N TYR A 100 9.10 -0.03 -23.90
CA TYR A 100 7.73 -0.07 -24.42
C TYR A 100 7.61 0.51 -25.84
N TRP A 101 8.24 1.68 -26.10
CA TRP A 101 8.20 2.32 -27.41
C TRP A 101 9.02 1.56 -28.47
N ILE A 102 10.21 1.06 -28.11
CA ILE A 102 11.03 0.19 -28.98
C ILE A 102 10.26 -1.10 -29.27
N GLY A 103 9.61 -1.69 -28.27
CA GLY A 103 8.75 -2.88 -28.40
C GLY A 103 7.61 -2.67 -29.40
N LYS A 104 6.92 -1.52 -29.35
CA LYS A 104 5.90 -1.14 -30.36
C LYS A 104 6.48 -0.92 -31.76
N VAL A 105 7.66 -0.33 -31.87
CA VAL A 105 8.30 -0.05 -33.17
C VAL A 105 8.84 -1.33 -33.83
N ILE A 106 9.30 -2.31 -33.04
CA ILE A 106 9.87 -3.57 -33.55
C ILE A 106 8.88 -4.74 -33.52
N GLY A 107 7.67 -4.55 -33.01
CA GLY A 107 6.64 -5.59 -32.89
C GLY A 107 7.03 -6.73 -31.93
N SER A 108 7.66 -6.40 -30.80
CA SER A 108 8.16 -7.40 -29.84
C SER A 108 7.29 -7.46 -28.59
N ASP A 109 6.31 -8.35 -28.59
CA ASP A 109 5.40 -8.59 -27.45
C ASP A 109 6.13 -8.95 -26.16
N ALA A 110 7.25 -9.68 -26.24
CA ALA A 110 8.07 -10.01 -25.08
C ALA A 110 8.72 -8.78 -24.41
N LEU A 111 9.07 -7.74 -25.20
CA LEU A 111 9.69 -6.52 -24.70
C LEU A 111 8.62 -5.56 -24.14
N ILE A 112 7.42 -5.62 -24.71
CA ILE A 112 6.22 -4.94 -24.20
C ILE A 112 5.83 -5.56 -22.86
N GLN A 113 5.76 -6.89 -22.76
CA GLN A 113 5.44 -7.62 -21.54
C GLN A 113 6.50 -7.41 -20.45
N ASP A 114 7.80 -7.42 -20.79
CA ASP A 114 8.91 -7.11 -19.86
C ASP A 114 8.81 -5.68 -19.30
N ALA A 115 8.49 -4.72 -20.17
CA ALA A 115 8.26 -3.33 -19.75
C ALA A 115 7.04 -3.20 -18.82
N MET A 116 5.99 -4.01 -19.01
CA MET A 116 4.79 -4.02 -18.17
C MET A 116 5.02 -4.76 -16.84
N CYS A 117 5.74 -5.90 -16.84
CA CYS A 117 6.08 -6.66 -15.64
C CYS A 117 7.11 -5.96 -14.74
N SER A 118 8.03 -5.17 -15.33
CA SER A 118 8.98 -4.35 -14.56
C SER A 118 8.31 -3.23 -13.74
N VAL A 119 7.01 -3.01 -13.96
CA VAL A 119 6.18 -1.95 -13.37
C VAL A 119 5.20 -2.54 -12.32
N THR A 120 5.03 -3.86 -12.24
CA THR A 120 4.05 -4.49 -11.34
C THR A 120 4.59 -4.72 -9.94
N CYS A 121 4.67 -3.66 -9.13
CA CYS A 121 4.39 -3.81 -7.71
C CYS A 121 2.91 -3.47 -7.50
N ALA A 122 2.17 -4.29 -6.76
CA ALA A 122 0.83 -3.91 -6.32
C ALA A 122 0.87 -2.64 -5.43
N TYR A 123 2.04 -2.30 -4.88
CA TYR A 123 2.34 -0.97 -4.33
C TYR A 123 2.30 0.13 -5.39
N LEU A 124 2.80 -0.12 -6.60
CA LEU A 124 2.74 0.83 -7.69
C LEU A 124 1.30 0.99 -8.16
N ALA A 125 0.58 -0.09 -8.46
CA ALA A 125 -0.84 -0.03 -8.82
C ALA A 125 -1.70 0.66 -7.75
N GLY A 126 -1.44 0.40 -6.46
CA GLY A 126 -2.08 1.10 -5.35
C GLY A 126 -1.69 2.58 -5.28
N THR A 127 -0.42 2.93 -5.49
CA THR A 127 0.05 4.32 -5.54
C THR A 127 -0.53 5.07 -6.72
N VAL A 128 -0.64 4.41 -7.88
CA VAL A 128 -1.27 4.92 -9.09
C VAL A 128 -2.75 5.20 -8.84
N LEU A 129 -3.45 4.21 -8.28
CA LEU A 129 -4.86 4.30 -7.95
C LEU A 129 -5.10 5.46 -6.99
N ILE A 130 -4.30 5.56 -5.92
CA ILE A 130 -4.40 6.65 -4.94
C ILE A 130 -4.10 8.01 -5.59
N ALA A 131 -3.10 8.11 -6.46
CA ALA A 131 -2.80 9.37 -7.16
C ALA A 131 -3.98 9.85 -8.01
N LEU A 132 -4.66 8.93 -8.71
CA LEU A 132 -5.84 9.27 -9.52
C LEU A 132 -7.12 9.48 -8.69
N ASP A 133 -7.28 8.73 -7.60
CA ASP A 133 -8.45 8.76 -6.71
C ASP A 133 -8.44 9.94 -5.73
N PHE A 134 -7.27 10.40 -5.28
CA PHE A 134 -7.21 11.45 -4.26
C PHE A 134 -7.93 12.75 -4.67
N PRO A 135 -7.84 13.24 -5.93
CA PRO A 135 -8.66 14.34 -6.42
C PRO A 135 -10.17 14.06 -6.40
N VAL A 136 -10.59 12.79 -6.55
CA VAL A 136 -12.00 12.38 -6.43
C VAL A 136 -12.48 12.58 -4.99
N LYS A 137 -11.70 12.09 -4.01
CA LYS A 137 -11.99 12.31 -2.59
C LYS A 137 -12.06 13.81 -2.26
N MET A 138 -11.06 14.58 -2.68
CA MET A 138 -11.04 16.04 -2.44
C MET A 138 -12.21 16.76 -3.09
N LYS A 139 -12.61 16.38 -4.31
CA LYS A 139 -13.79 16.94 -4.96
C LYS A 139 -15.05 16.63 -4.15
N LYS A 140 -15.22 15.40 -3.65
CA LYS A 140 -16.35 15.01 -2.79
C LYS A 140 -16.40 15.83 -1.49
N ASP A 141 -15.25 16.04 -0.86
CA ASP A 141 -15.15 16.88 0.34
C ASP A 141 -15.57 18.34 0.03
N VAL A 142 -15.12 18.91 -1.10
CA VAL A 142 -15.58 20.24 -1.53
C VAL A 142 -17.08 20.27 -1.84
N ASP A 143 -17.63 19.22 -2.45
CA ASP A 143 -19.06 19.09 -2.74
C ASP A 143 -19.89 19.05 -1.44
N ASN A 144 -19.39 18.38 -0.39
CA ASN A 144 -20.05 18.33 0.92
C ASN A 144 -20.03 19.67 1.66
N PHE A 145 -19.01 20.50 1.43
CA PHE A 145 -18.86 21.82 2.05
C PHE A 145 -19.53 22.97 1.29
N GLN A 146 -20.26 22.69 0.19
CA GLN A 146 -21.00 23.72 -0.54
C GLN A 146 -22.01 24.42 0.37
N GLY A 147 -21.92 25.75 0.47
CA GLY A 147 -22.75 26.54 1.38
C GLY A 147 -22.33 26.48 2.86
N HIS A 148 -21.23 25.77 3.18
CA HIS A 148 -20.62 25.65 4.50
C HIS A 148 -19.21 26.24 4.55
N GLY A 149 -18.96 27.28 3.75
CA GLY A 149 -17.68 28.01 3.71
C GLY A 149 -16.86 27.75 2.44
N LEU A 150 -17.26 26.78 1.62
CA LEU A 150 -16.74 26.60 0.26
C LEU A 150 -17.86 26.85 -0.76
N ASP A 151 -17.49 27.49 -1.86
CA ASP A 151 -18.37 27.75 -3.01
C ASP A 151 -17.69 27.25 -4.29
N GLY A 152 -18.45 26.56 -5.13
CA GLY A 152 -18.01 26.02 -6.41
C GLY A 152 -17.39 24.62 -6.30
N THR A 153 -17.64 23.80 -7.32
CA THR A 153 -17.10 22.43 -7.42
C THR A 153 -15.90 22.41 -8.37
N PRO A 154 -14.72 21.93 -7.93
CA PRO A 154 -13.57 21.77 -8.81
C PRO A 154 -13.85 20.69 -9.86
N LYS A 155 -13.25 20.87 -11.04
CA LYS A 155 -13.24 19.84 -12.09
C LYS A 155 -11.90 19.12 -12.05
N ILE A 156 -11.93 17.80 -12.17
CA ILE A 156 -10.72 17.02 -12.36
C ILE A 156 -10.21 17.29 -13.78
N ASN A 157 -9.00 17.81 -13.90
CA ASN A 157 -8.30 17.83 -15.18
C ASN A 157 -7.61 16.48 -15.37
N TRP A 158 -8.20 15.61 -16.19
CA TRP A 158 -7.70 14.26 -16.42
C TRP A 158 -6.24 14.23 -16.86
N ALA A 159 -5.86 15.07 -17.83
CA ALA A 159 -4.51 15.08 -18.37
C ALA A 159 -3.47 15.50 -17.33
N ASP A 160 -3.79 16.51 -16.50
CA ASP A 160 -2.91 16.92 -15.40
C ASP A 160 -2.85 15.86 -14.29
N ASN A 161 -3.96 15.18 -14.02
CA ASN A 161 -4.03 14.13 -12.99
C ASN A 161 -3.21 12.90 -13.39
N VAL A 162 -3.38 12.41 -14.62
CA VAL A 162 -2.54 11.33 -15.19
C VAL A 162 -1.09 11.77 -15.24
N LYS A 163 -0.79 13.00 -15.64
CA LYS A 163 0.59 13.50 -15.62
C LYS A 163 1.19 13.48 -14.21
N HIS A 164 0.46 13.93 -13.20
CA HIS A 164 0.92 13.90 -11.82
C HIS A 164 1.14 12.46 -11.33
N GLU A 165 0.21 11.56 -11.63
CA GLU A 165 0.35 10.13 -11.40
C GLU A 165 1.65 9.59 -12.01
N LYS A 166 1.92 9.86 -13.30
CA LYS A 166 3.19 9.48 -13.95
C LYS A 166 4.40 10.09 -13.27
N GLU A 167 4.34 11.35 -12.85
CA GLU A 167 5.42 12.01 -12.12
C GLU A 167 5.74 11.25 -10.81
N VAL A 168 4.74 10.88 -10.02
CA VAL A 168 4.90 10.10 -8.78
C VAL A 168 5.51 8.72 -9.05
N ILE A 169 4.98 8.00 -10.05
CA ILE A 169 5.37 6.61 -10.35
C ILE A 169 6.75 6.50 -10.97
N SER A 170 7.13 7.47 -11.79
CA SER A 170 8.43 7.49 -12.48
C SER A 170 9.59 7.33 -11.49
N GLN A 171 9.41 7.71 -10.23
CA GLN A 171 10.49 7.76 -9.28
C GLN A 171 10.77 6.41 -8.57
N LEU A 172 9.83 5.45 -8.63
CA LEU A 172 9.83 4.29 -7.75
C LEU A 172 10.75 3.13 -8.19
N PRO A 173 10.77 2.66 -9.45
CA PRO A 173 11.51 1.45 -9.83
C PRO A 173 13.05 1.55 -9.64
N GLY A 174 13.63 2.71 -9.97
CA GLY A 174 15.08 2.91 -9.83
C GLY A 174 15.56 2.97 -8.39
N GLY A 175 14.75 3.54 -7.50
CA GLY A 175 15.02 3.54 -6.05
C GLY A 175 15.01 2.12 -5.48
N ILE A 176 14.10 1.26 -5.95
CA ILE A 176 14.02 -0.14 -5.51
C ILE A 176 15.28 -0.91 -5.92
N GLU A 177 15.68 -0.88 -7.19
CA GLU A 177 16.87 -1.61 -7.66
C GLU A 177 18.15 -1.13 -6.97
N GLN A 178 18.31 0.18 -6.77
CA GLN A 178 19.46 0.72 -6.05
C GLN A 178 19.45 0.30 -4.58
N GLY A 179 18.28 0.30 -3.94
CA GLY A 179 18.10 -0.22 -2.58
C GLY A 179 18.54 -1.67 -2.47
N LEU A 180 18.08 -2.54 -3.37
CA LEU A 180 18.48 -3.95 -3.45
C LEU A 180 20.00 -4.11 -3.63
N LYS A 181 20.61 -3.40 -4.58
CA LYS A 181 22.06 -3.46 -4.81
C LYS A 181 22.87 -2.95 -3.63
N SER A 182 22.37 -1.93 -2.91
CA SER A 182 23.06 -1.36 -1.75
C SER A 182 23.22 -2.33 -0.57
N VAL A 183 22.34 -3.33 -0.49
CA VAL A 183 22.39 -4.41 0.51
C VAL A 183 22.96 -5.72 -0.05
N GLY A 184 23.64 -5.65 -1.21
CA GLY A 184 24.35 -6.80 -1.80
C GLY A 184 23.47 -7.78 -2.57
N ILE A 185 22.25 -7.40 -2.96
CA ILE A 185 21.39 -8.25 -3.80
C ILE A 185 21.76 -8.06 -5.27
N ASP A 186 22.07 -9.17 -5.94
CA ASP A 186 22.26 -9.21 -7.39
C ASP A 186 20.91 -9.09 -8.11
N VAL A 187 20.79 -8.08 -8.97
CA VAL A 187 19.59 -7.86 -9.79
C VAL A 187 19.90 -8.25 -11.24
N ILE A 188 19.28 -9.35 -11.68
CA ILE A 188 19.45 -9.91 -13.02
C ILE A 188 18.23 -9.52 -13.86
N HIS A 189 18.47 -8.77 -14.93
CA HIS A 189 17.41 -8.29 -15.82
C HIS A 189 17.13 -9.29 -16.95
N GLY A 190 15.89 -9.76 -17.04
CA GLY A 190 15.39 -10.58 -18.14
C GLY A 190 14.33 -11.56 -17.68
N TYR A 191 13.78 -12.32 -18.63
CA TYR A 191 12.80 -13.36 -18.34
C TYR A 191 13.49 -14.59 -17.74
N GLY A 192 13.22 -14.88 -16.48
CA GLY A 192 13.74 -16.05 -15.78
C GLY A 192 12.94 -17.30 -16.08
N LYS A 193 13.61 -18.34 -16.58
CA LYS A 193 13.03 -19.67 -16.80
C LYS A 193 13.67 -20.67 -15.86
N ILE A 194 12.86 -21.39 -15.09
CA ILE A 194 13.32 -22.51 -14.27
C ILE A 194 13.65 -23.69 -15.20
N VAL A 195 14.88 -24.18 -15.17
CA VAL A 195 15.34 -25.27 -16.06
C VAL A 195 15.58 -26.58 -15.31
N ASP A 196 15.78 -26.51 -14.00
CA ASP A 196 15.76 -27.64 -13.06
C ASP A 196 15.47 -27.13 -11.64
N ALA A 197 15.46 -28.03 -10.65
CA ALA A 197 15.10 -27.73 -9.27
C ALA A 197 15.91 -26.59 -8.63
N HIS A 198 17.13 -26.31 -9.10
CA HIS A 198 18.02 -25.33 -8.49
C HIS A 198 18.54 -24.28 -9.46
N THR A 199 18.09 -24.31 -10.71
CA THR A 199 18.69 -23.50 -11.78
C THR A 199 17.63 -22.69 -12.51
N ILE A 200 17.89 -21.40 -12.67
CA ILE A 200 17.16 -20.51 -13.57
C ILE A 200 18.07 -20.12 -14.74
N GLU A 201 17.47 -19.90 -15.91
CA GLU A 201 18.10 -19.33 -17.08
C GLU A 201 17.52 -17.95 -17.36
N VAL A 202 18.38 -16.95 -17.51
CA VAL A 202 18.01 -15.59 -17.91
C VAL A 202 18.89 -15.18 -19.08
N ASN A 203 18.27 -14.82 -20.21
CA ASN A 203 18.99 -14.44 -21.44
C ASN A 203 20.06 -15.46 -21.88
N GLY A 204 19.79 -16.76 -21.69
CA GLY A 204 20.72 -17.85 -22.01
C GLY A 204 21.85 -18.08 -21.00
N THR A 205 21.91 -17.29 -19.93
CA THR A 205 22.86 -17.50 -18.82
C THR A 205 22.17 -18.25 -17.68
N LYS A 206 22.82 -19.29 -17.15
CA LYS A 206 22.30 -20.10 -16.05
C LYS A 206 22.81 -19.60 -14.70
N TYR A 207 21.91 -19.56 -13.73
CA TYR A 207 22.17 -19.18 -12.34
C TYR A 207 21.61 -20.26 -11.42
N THR A 208 22.39 -20.64 -10.41
CA THR A 208 22.01 -21.69 -9.44
C THR A 208 21.78 -21.11 -8.06
N ALA A 209 20.81 -21.66 -7.33
CA ALA A 209 20.57 -21.30 -5.92
C ALA A 209 20.09 -22.52 -5.11
N ASP A 210 20.37 -22.50 -3.80
CA ASP A 210 19.89 -23.54 -2.88
C ASP A 210 18.37 -23.53 -2.78
N LYS A 211 17.75 -22.35 -2.84
CA LYS A 211 16.30 -22.14 -2.80
C LYS A 211 15.87 -21.16 -3.88
N LEU A 212 14.74 -21.44 -4.52
CA LEU A 212 14.09 -20.56 -5.50
C LEU A 212 12.76 -20.09 -4.93
N VAL A 213 12.44 -18.80 -5.09
CA VAL A 213 11.13 -18.24 -4.70
C VAL A 213 10.43 -17.69 -5.94
N VAL A 214 9.26 -18.23 -6.26
CA VAL A 214 8.41 -17.79 -7.36
C VAL A 214 7.46 -16.70 -6.85
N ALA A 215 7.69 -15.47 -7.30
CA ALA A 215 6.88 -14.30 -6.97
C ALA A 215 6.42 -13.56 -8.24
N THR A 216 5.99 -14.32 -9.25
CA THR A 216 5.66 -13.80 -10.59
C THR A 216 4.33 -13.05 -10.67
N GLY A 217 3.55 -13.02 -9.59
CA GLY A 217 2.29 -12.27 -9.52
C GLY A 217 1.18 -12.83 -10.42
N ALA A 218 0.36 -11.93 -10.95
CA ALA A 218 -0.82 -12.24 -11.78
C ALA A 218 -1.02 -11.17 -12.87
N HIS A 219 -1.65 -11.54 -13.98
CA HIS A 219 -2.03 -10.64 -15.08
C HIS A 219 -3.55 -10.49 -15.17
N TYR A 220 -4.05 -9.50 -15.90
CA TYR A 220 -5.48 -9.32 -16.12
C TYR A 220 -6.05 -10.51 -16.90
N HIS A 221 -7.17 -11.05 -16.42
CA HIS A 221 -7.95 -12.01 -17.18
C HIS A 221 -8.49 -11.31 -18.43
N LYS A 222 -8.58 -12.06 -19.53
CA LYS A 222 -9.19 -11.60 -20.75
C LYS A 222 -10.46 -12.39 -21.01
N ILE A 223 -11.58 -11.68 -21.09
CA ILE A 223 -12.87 -12.29 -21.37
C ILE A 223 -12.85 -13.08 -22.70
N ASP A 224 -13.38 -14.31 -22.67
CA ASP A 224 -13.42 -15.20 -23.83
C ASP A 224 -14.66 -14.94 -24.70
N ILE A 225 -14.64 -13.82 -25.44
CA ILE A 225 -15.68 -13.46 -26.41
C ILE A 225 -15.07 -12.89 -27.71
N PRO A 226 -15.75 -13.02 -28.86
CA PRO A 226 -15.34 -12.36 -30.09
C PRO A 226 -15.13 -10.85 -29.89
N GLY A 227 -13.96 -10.36 -30.30
CA GLY A 227 -13.63 -8.93 -30.18
C GLY A 227 -13.04 -8.52 -28.83
N ALA A 228 -12.75 -9.45 -27.92
CA ALA A 228 -12.09 -9.16 -26.63
C ALA A 228 -10.76 -8.38 -26.77
N ASP A 229 -10.05 -8.51 -27.90
CA ASP A 229 -8.86 -7.70 -28.23
C ASP A 229 -9.12 -6.19 -28.33
N LEU A 230 -10.39 -5.77 -28.44
CA LEU A 230 -10.79 -4.36 -28.48
C LEU A 230 -11.01 -3.77 -27.08
N ALA A 231 -11.10 -4.61 -26.04
CA ALA A 231 -11.13 -4.17 -24.66
C ALA A 231 -9.72 -3.90 -24.15
N ASN A 232 -9.64 -3.06 -23.12
CA ASN A 232 -8.42 -2.64 -22.46
C ASN A 232 -8.46 -3.14 -21.03
N ASP A 233 -7.30 -3.35 -20.42
CA ASP A 233 -7.23 -3.81 -19.04
C ASP A 233 -6.97 -2.66 -18.06
N GLY A 234 -6.77 -3.00 -16.79
CA GLY A 234 -6.49 -1.97 -15.80
C GLY A 234 -5.12 -1.29 -15.98
N THR A 235 -4.13 -1.96 -16.59
CA THR A 235 -2.84 -1.34 -16.94
C THR A 235 -3.05 -0.26 -18.01
N ASP A 236 -3.89 -0.54 -19.00
CA ASP A 236 -4.23 0.44 -20.03
C ASP A 236 -4.99 1.64 -19.44
N PHE A 237 -5.91 1.42 -18.49
CA PHE A 237 -6.63 2.51 -17.80
C PHE A 237 -5.65 3.44 -17.08
N LEU A 238 -4.68 2.86 -16.35
CA LEU A 238 -3.65 3.64 -15.66
C LEU A 238 -2.77 4.43 -16.64
N ASN A 239 -2.69 4.06 -17.92
CA ASN A 239 -1.94 4.77 -18.96
C ASN A 239 -2.84 5.56 -19.93
N LEU A 240 -4.09 5.80 -19.57
CA LEU A 240 -5.08 6.46 -20.43
C LEU A 240 -4.82 7.98 -20.49
N GLU A 241 -4.07 8.45 -21.48
CA GLU A 241 -3.72 9.88 -21.60
C GLU A 241 -4.92 10.78 -21.92
N LYS A 242 -5.87 10.26 -22.71
CA LYS A 242 -7.06 11.00 -23.14
C LYS A 242 -8.29 10.39 -22.49
N GLN A 243 -9.00 11.21 -21.73
CA GLN A 243 -10.28 10.83 -21.14
C GLN A 243 -11.32 10.50 -22.23
N PRO A 244 -12.01 9.35 -22.14
CA PRO A 244 -13.11 9.01 -23.03
C PRO A 244 -14.41 9.70 -22.61
N ASP A 245 -15.27 10.00 -23.57
CA ASP A 245 -16.61 10.54 -23.30
C ASP A 245 -17.53 9.46 -22.71
N ARG A 246 -17.41 8.22 -23.18
CA ARG A 246 -18.15 7.03 -22.70
C ARG A 246 -17.22 5.86 -22.43
N MET A 247 -17.38 5.23 -21.27
CA MET A 247 -16.65 4.03 -20.88
C MET A 247 -17.61 2.91 -20.47
N THR A 248 -17.42 1.72 -21.03
CA THR A 248 -18.10 0.51 -20.56
C THR A 248 -17.12 -0.34 -19.76
N VAL A 249 -17.50 -0.71 -18.54
CA VAL A 249 -16.72 -1.56 -17.64
C VAL A 249 -17.37 -2.93 -17.58
N ILE A 250 -16.62 -3.97 -17.92
CA ILE A 250 -17.05 -5.35 -17.82
C ILE A 250 -16.47 -5.94 -16.52
N GLY A 251 -17.34 -6.23 -15.55
CA GLY A 251 -16.94 -6.77 -14.26
C GLY A 251 -17.46 -5.97 -13.07
N GLY A 252 -17.43 -6.59 -11.89
CA GLY A 252 -17.94 -6.02 -10.64
C GLY A 252 -16.99 -6.19 -9.46
N GLY A 253 -15.70 -6.42 -9.72
CA GLY A 253 -14.66 -6.48 -8.69
C GLY A 253 -14.15 -5.09 -8.29
N TYR A 254 -13.19 -5.07 -7.36
CA TYR A 254 -12.53 -3.87 -6.83
C TYR A 254 -12.08 -2.93 -7.97
N ILE A 255 -11.27 -3.44 -8.91
CA ILE A 255 -10.74 -2.67 -10.05
C ILE A 255 -11.87 -2.06 -10.90
N ALA A 256 -12.95 -2.81 -11.14
CA ALA A 256 -14.08 -2.34 -11.92
C ALA A 256 -14.76 -1.13 -11.25
N ILE A 257 -15.05 -1.24 -9.95
CA ILE A 257 -15.75 -0.20 -9.18
C ILE A 257 -14.84 1.02 -8.94
N GLU A 258 -13.57 0.82 -8.63
CA GLU A 258 -12.59 1.89 -8.39
C GLU A 258 -12.36 2.72 -9.65
N PHE A 259 -12.08 2.08 -10.79
CA PHE A 259 -11.83 2.81 -12.05
C PHE A 259 -13.10 3.42 -12.63
N ALA A 260 -14.26 2.78 -12.46
CA ALA A 260 -15.55 3.40 -12.77
C ALA A 260 -15.77 4.68 -11.95
N THR A 261 -15.48 4.64 -10.65
CA THR A 261 -15.62 5.79 -9.75
C THR A 261 -14.72 6.95 -10.20
N ILE A 262 -13.45 6.66 -10.49
CA ILE A 262 -12.47 7.66 -10.93
C ILE A 262 -12.90 8.29 -12.25
N ALA A 263 -13.25 7.49 -13.26
CA ALA A 263 -13.66 7.99 -14.57
C ALA A 263 -14.96 8.80 -14.50
N ALA A 264 -15.95 8.33 -13.73
CA ALA A 264 -17.22 9.04 -13.55
C ALA A 264 -17.02 10.40 -12.89
N ASN A 265 -16.19 10.47 -11.84
CA ASN A 265 -15.90 11.74 -11.15
C ASN A 265 -15.03 12.68 -11.99
N ALA A 266 -14.26 12.16 -12.93
CA ALA A 266 -13.59 12.96 -13.95
C ALA A 266 -14.55 13.45 -15.06
N GLY A 267 -15.77 12.93 -15.14
CA GLY A 267 -16.81 13.36 -16.10
C GLY A 267 -17.10 12.41 -17.26
N THR A 268 -16.50 11.21 -17.27
CA THR A 268 -16.83 10.17 -18.26
C THR A 268 -18.20 9.57 -17.96
N LYS A 269 -19.00 9.28 -19.00
CA LYS A 269 -20.24 8.52 -18.84
C LYS A 269 -19.89 7.05 -18.71
N VAL A 270 -20.12 6.47 -17.52
CA VAL A 270 -19.71 5.10 -17.22
C VAL A 270 -20.91 4.17 -17.17
N THR A 271 -20.80 3.03 -17.85
CA THR A 271 -21.73 1.90 -17.72
C THR A 271 -20.99 0.68 -17.17
N ILE A 272 -21.41 0.15 -16.03
CA ILE A 272 -20.87 -1.06 -15.42
C ILE A 272 -21.76 -2.25 -15.76
N LEU A 273 -21.17 -3.27 -16.37
CA LEU A 273 -21.82 -4.52 -16.75
C LEU A 273 -21.47 -5.61 -15.74
N LEU A 274 -22.47 -6.02 -14.94
CA LEU A 274 -22.34 -7.07 -13.94
C LEU A 274 -22.90 -8.39 -14.47
N HIS A 275 -22.07 -9.42 -14.51
CA HIS A 275 -22.45 -10.77 -14.94
C HIS A 275 -23.62 -11.36 -14.14
N HIS A 276 -23.77 -10.97 -12.87
CA HIS A 276 -24.86 -11.36 -11.98
C HIS A 276 -25.44 -10.13 -11.27
N ASP A 277 -26.25 -10.36 -10.25
CA ASP A 277 -26.87 -9.33 -9.43
C ASP A 277 -25.87 -8.58 -8.53
N LYS A 278 -24.80 -9.22 -8.05
CA LYS A 278 -23.90 -8.63 -7.03
C LYS A 278 -22.52 -8.21 -7.55
N ALA A 279 -22.15 -6.97 -7.23
CA ALA A 279 -20.76 -6.48 -7.24
C ALA A 279 -20.06 -6.81 -5.91
N LEU A 280 -18.73 -6.72 -5.88
CA LEU A 280 -17.90 -6.76 -4.66
C LEU A 280 -18.32 -7.89 -3.70
N ARG A 281 -18.55 -9.10 -4.22
CA ARG A 281 -19.28 -10.19 -3.55
C ARG A 281 -18.71 -10.64 -2.20
N LYS A 282 -17.45 -10.31 -1.91
CA LYS A 282 -16.78 -10.65 -0.65
C LYS A 282 -17.09 -9.65 0.47
N PHE A 283 -17.51 -8.43 0.12
CA PHE A 283 -17.89 -7.42 1.09
C PHE A 283 -19.33 -7.56 1.56
N TYR A 284 -19.61 -6.95 2.71
CA TYR A 284 -20.95 -6.82 3.23
C TYR A 284 -21.91 -6.15 2.23
N GLN A 285 -22.85 -6.95 1.71
CA GLN A 285 -23.65 -6.58 0.55
C GLN A 285 -24.53 -5.33 0.76
N PRO A 286 -25.13 -5.07 1.93
CA PRO A 286 -25.86 -3.82 2.15
C PRO A 286 -25.01 -2.57 1.90
N PHE A 287 -23.73 -2.57 2.28
CA PHE A 287 -22.83 -1.44 2.01
C PHE A 287 -22.50 -1.33 0.53
N VAL A 288 -22.30 -2.46 -0.15
CA VAL A 288 -22.09 -2.47 -1.60
C VAL A 288 -23.29 -1.86 -2.32
N GLU A 289 -24.52 -2.19 -1.92
CA GLU A 289 -25.74 -1.64 -2.52
C GLU A 289 -25.86 -0.13 -2.28
N ASP A 290 -25.49 0.37 -1.10
CA ASP A 290 -25.50 1.80 -0.82
C ASP A 290 -24.41 2.55 -1.61
N LEU A 291 -23.24 1.94 -1.80
CA LEU A 291 -22.21 2.44 -2.71
C LEU A 291 -22.73 2.52 -4.16
N LEU A 292 -23.32 1.45 -4.68
CA LEU A 292 -23.83 1.44 -6.06
C LEU A 292 -24.91 2.50 -6.27
N LYS A 293 -25.80 2.71 -5.29
CA LYS A 293 -26.79 3.81 -5.35
C LYS A 293 -26.14 5.19 -5.36
N ASP A 294 -25.07 5.42 -4.58
CA ASP A 294 -24.37 6.71 -4.61
C ASP A 294 -23.67 6.92 -5.97
N LEU A 295 -23.09 5.87 -6.57
CA LEU A 295 -22.53 5.92 -7.92
C LEU A 295 -23.61 6.18 -8.99
N GLU A 296 -24.78 5.55 -8.89
CA GLU A 296 -25.92 5.80 -9.78
C GLU A 296 -26.41 7.25 -9.66
N ALA A 297 -26.48 7.79 -8.43
CA ALA A 297 -26.79 9.20 -8.20
C ALA A 297 -25.73 10.16 -8.78
N GLN A 298 -24.49 9.69 -8.94
CA GLN A 298 -23.41 10.40 -9.64
C GLN A 298 -23.45 10.21 -11.17
N GLY A 299 -24.41 9.45 -11.70
CA GLY A 299 -24.63 9.26 -13.14
C GLY A 299 -23.98 8.01 -13.74
N VAL A 300 -23.43 7.11 -12.93
CA VAL A 300 -22.98 5.79 -13.38
C VAL A 300 -24.19 4.90 -13.67
N GLN A 301 -24.20 4.23 -14.81
CA GLN A 301 -25.23 3.23 -15.12
C GLN A 301 -24.75 1.84 -14.67
N VAL A 302 -25.44 1.21 -13.73
CA VAL A 302 -25.15 -0.17 -13.31
C VAL A 302 -26.17 -1.12 -13.96
N VAL A 303 -25.69 -2.07 -14.73
CA VAL A 303 -26.52 -3.08 -15.40
C VAL A 303 -26.20 -4.45 -14.81
N ARG A 304 -27.21 -5.07 -14.22
CA ARG A 304 -27.12 -6.39 -13.57
C ARG A 304 -27.51 -7.52 -14.50
N ASP A 305 -27.05 -8.73 -14.19
CA ASP A 305 -27.35 -9.98 -14.90
C ASP A 305 -27.18 -9.86 -16.42
N VAL A 306 -26.06 -9.24 -16.84
CA VAL A 306 -25.75 -8.97 -18.24
C VAL A 306 -24.45 -9.66 -18.64
N ASN A 307 -24.51 -10.39 -19.74
CA ASN A 307 -23.42 -11.17 -20.29
C ASN A 307 -22.98 -10.53 -21.60
N PRO A 308 -21.76 -9.96 -21.66
CA PRO A 308 -21.15 -9.61 -22.93
C PRO A 308 -21.03 -10.84 -23.82
N GLU A 309 -21.41 -10.71 -25.09
CA GLU A 309 -21.38 -11.78 -26.10
C GLU A 309 -20.37 -11.49 -27.21
N SER A 310 -20.15 -10.22 -27.55
CA SER A 310 -19.09 -9.78 -28.46
C SER A 310 -18.78 -8.29 -28.27
N ILE A 311 -17.63 -7.86 -28.78
CA ILE A 311 -17.27 -6.45 -28.91
C ILE A 311 -17.06 -6.13 -30.38
N GLU A 312 -17.77 -5.12 -30.89
CA GLU A 312 -17.73 -4.73 -32.29
C GLU A 312 -17.24 -3.30 -32.44
N LYS A 313 -16.43 -3.05 -33.46
CA LYS A 313 -16.03 -1.69 -33.83
C LYS A 313 -17.14 -1.02 -34.64
N SER A 314 -17.54 0.19 -34.25
CA SER A 314 -18.54 1.01 -34.93
C SER A 314 -17.97 2.40 -35.23
N GLY A 315 -17.36 2.55 -36.41
CA GLY A 315 -16.60 3.76 -36.75
C GLY A 315 -15.40 3.96 -35.84
N ASP A 316 -15.37 5.07 -35.11
CA ASP A 316 -14.32 5.40 -34.12
C ASP A 316 -14.68 4.97 -32.69
N SER A 317 -15.87 4.38 -32.49
CA SER A 317 -16.32 3.86 -31.19
C SER A 317 -16.48 2.33 -31.23
N PHE A 318 -16.92 1.78 -30.11
CA PHE A 318 -17.16 0.36 -29.90
C PHE A 318 -18.59 0.12 -29.43
N VAL A 319 -19.08 -1.10 -29.63
CA VAL A 319 -20.36 -1.58 -29.10
C VAL A 319 -20.11 -2.91 -28.41
N VAL A 320 -20.46 -2.98 -27.13
CA VAL A 320 -20.50 -4.24 -26.39
C VAL A 320 -21.88 -4.85 -26.61
N LYS A 321 -21.93 -5.95 -27.37
CA LYS A 321 -23.14 -6.75 -27.57
C LYS A 321 -23.37 -7.60 -26.34
N THR A 322 -24.60 -7.66 -25.86
CA THR A 322 -24.96 -8.46 -24.69
C THR A 322 -26.24 -9.24 -24.90
N ASN A 323 -26.52 -10.15 -23.97
CA ASN A 323 -27.78 -10.88 -23.92
C ASN A 323 -29.03 -10.02 -23.56
N LYS A 324 -28.86 -8.72 -23.29
CA LYS A 324 -29.95 -7.79 -22.93
C LYS A 324 -30.07 -6.64 -23.91
N ASP A 325 -29.14 -5.69 -23.83
CA ASP A 325 -29.07 -4.49 -24.67
C ASP A 325 -27.63 -4.30 -25.18
N ASP A 326 -27.47 -3.47 -26.20
CA ASP A 326 -26.16 -3.08 -26.70
C ASP A 326 -25.69 -1.81 -25.99
N TYR A 327 -24.41 -1.75 -25.66
CA TYR A 327 -23.81 -0.60 -24.97
C TYR A 327 -22.71 0.03 -25.82
N ASP A 328 -22.94 1.27 -26.27
CA ASP A 328 -21.92 2.04 -26.97
C ASP A 328 -20.84 2.54 -26.01
N ALA A 329 -19.58 2.43 -26.42
CA ALA A 329 -18.42 2.86 -25.66
C ALA A 329 -17.38 3.53 -26.56
N ASP A 330 -16.65 4.51 -26.04
CA ASP A 330 -15.45 5.03 -26.69
C ASP A 330 -14.19 4.33 -26.13
N TRP A 331 -14.33 3.69 -24.97
CA TRP A 331 -13.30 2.91 -24.30
C TRP A 331 -13.95 1.79 -23.47
N ILE A 332 -13.36 0.59 -23.49
CA ILE A 332 -13.89 -0.57 -22.77
C ILE A 332 -12.85 -1.06 -21.79
N LEU A 333 -13.23 -1.16 -20.51
CA LEU A 333 -12.43 -1.77 -19.45
C LEU A 333 -12.88 -3.22 -19.24
N ASP A 334 -11.99 -4.19 -19.50
CA ASP A 334 -12.12 -5.55 -19.01
C ASP A 334 -11.53 -5.64 -17.60
N ALA A 335 -12.41 -5.78 -16.61
CA ALA A 335 -12.07 -5.97 -15.21
C ALA A 335 -12.68 -7.27 -14.67
N THR A 336 -12.70 -8.32 -15.49
CA THR A 336 -13.31 -9.62 -15.17
C THR A 336 -12.49 -10.51 -14.25
N GLY A 337 -11.24 -10.15 -13.94
CA GLY A 337 -10.42 -10.87 -12.96
C GLY A 337 -8.93 -10.75 -13.24
N ARG A 338 -8.14 -11.55 -12.53
CA ARG A 338 -6.70 -11.71 -12.74
C ARG A 338 -6.32 -13.18 -12.64
N ASP A 339 -5.49 -13.64 -13.55
CA ASP A 339 -4.98 -15.01 -13.60
C ASP A 339 -3.53 -15.06 -13.10
N PRO A 340 -3.15 -16.09 -12.33
CA PRO A 340 -1.80 -16.23 -11.80
C PRO A 340 -0.78 -16.48 -12.91
N ASN A 341 0.41 -15.90 -12.79
CA ASN A 341 1.49 -16.09 -13.76
C ASN A 341 2.22 -17.41 -13.52
N VAL A 342 1.68 -18.51 -14.08
CA VAL A 342 2.17 -19.90 -13.86
C VAL A 342 2.67 -20.61 -15.12
N GLU A 343 2.57 -19.98 -16.28
CA GLU A 343 2.90 -20.60 -17.57
C GLU A 343 4.15 -19.98 -18.21
N GLY A 344 4.84 -20.76 -19.05
CA GLY A 344 5.89 -20.25 -19.94
C GLY A 344 7.31 -20.18 -19.35
N PHE A 345 7.49 -20.39 -18.04
CA PHE A 345 8.80 -20.28 -17.37
C PHE A 345 9.27 -21.55 -16.64
N GLY A 346 8.78 -22.73 -17.01
CA GLY A 346 9.41 -24.00 -16.61
C GLY A 346 8.81 -24.75 -15.42
N LEU A 347 7.78 -24.21 -14.76
CA LEU A 347 7.16 -24.83 -13.57
C LEU A 347 6.70 -26.27 -13.82
N LYS A 348 6.01 -26.49 -14.95
CA LYS A 348 5.49 -27.82 -15.31
C LYS A 348 6.62 -28.80 -15.58
N GLU A 349 7.66 -28.36 -16.26
CA GLU A 349 8.82 -29.17 -16.64
C GLU A 349 9.60 -29.66 -15.42
N VAL A 350 9.66 -28.85 -14.36
CA VAL A 350 10.32 -29.23 -13.10
C VAL A 350 9.40 -29.91 -12.09
N GLY A 351 8.11 -30.04 -12.41
CA GLY A 351 7.14 -30.78 -11.58
C GLY A 351 6.50 -29.98 -10.45
N VAL A 352 6.45 -28.64 -10.56
CA VAL A 352 5.67 -27.80 -9.63
C VAL A 352 4.18 -27.96 -9.91
N ASP A 353 3.42 -28.27 -8.87
CA ASP A 353 1.96 -28.41 -8.93
C ASP A 353 1.29 -27.03 -8.93
N TYR A 354 0.54 -26.75 -9.99
CA TYR A 354 -0.30 -25.55 -10.10
C TYR A 354 -1.57 -25.85 -10.90
N ASP A 355 -2.58 -25.01 -10.72
CA ASP A 355 -3.77 -24.99 -11.58
C ASP A 355 -4.19 -23.55 -11.87
N LYS A 356 -5.40 -23.37 -12.43
CA LYS A 356 -5.94 -22.05 -12.79
C LYS A 356 -6.03 -21.07 -11.61
N ASN A 357 -6.04 -21.55 -10.37
CA ASN A 357 -6.11 -20.70 -9.18
C ASN A 357 -4.73 -20.23 -8.71
N GLY A 358 -3.67 -20.98 -9.05
CA GLY A 358 -2.28 -20.64 -8.75
C GLY A 358 -1.40 -21.85 -8.44
N ILE A 359 -0.19 -21.55 -7.95
CA ILE A 359 0.76 -22.54 -7.43
C ILE A 359 0.27 -23.06 -6.08
N LYS A 360 0.30 -24.38 -5.91
CA LYS A 360 -0.03 -25.04 -4.65
C LYS A 360 1.21 -25.09 -3.77
N VAL A 361 1.03 -24.72 -2.52
CA VAL A 361 2.08 -24.74 -1.51
C VAL A 361 1.56 -25.38 -0.22
N ASP A 362 2.49 -25.88 0.58
CA ASP A 362 2.22 -26.34 1.95
C ASP A 362 2.12 -25.16 2.95
N ASP A 363 2.12 -25.48 4.23
CA ASP A 363 2.04 -24.52 5.34
C ASP A 363 3.35 -23.78 5.64
N HIS A 364 4.39 -24.01 4.83
CA HIS A 364 5.67 -23.29 4.84
C HIS A 364 5.93 -22.55 3.52
N LEU A 365 4.91 -22.39 2.68
CA LEU A 365 4.98 -21.79 1.33
C LEU A 365 5.88 -22.57 0.35
N GLN A 366 6.17 -23.83 0.65
CA GLN A 366 6.98 -24.73 -0.19
C GLN A 366 6.09 -25.39 -1.25
N THR A 367 6.59 -25.49 -2.47
CA THR A 367 5.86 -26.15 -3.58
C THR A 367 6.03 -27.67 -3.52
N SER A 368 5.49 -28.40 -4.50
CA SER A 368 5.73 -29.85 -4.68
C SER A 368 7.20 -30.21 -5.00
N VAL A 369 8.07 -29.22 -5.21
CA VAL A 369 9.51 -29.39 -5.41
C VAL A 369 10.25 -28.77 -4.22
N ASP A 370 11.02 -29.58 -3.50
CA ASP A 370 11.62 -29.23 -2.20
C ASP A 370 12.43 -27.91 -2.20
N SER A 371 13.08 -27.58 -3.30
CA SER A 371 13.91 -26.38 -3.43
C SER A 371 13.16 -25.13 -3.88
N ILE A 372 11.88 -25.25 -4.23
CA ILE A 372 11.08 -24.17 -4.81
C ILE A 372 9.95 -23.78 -3.86
N TYR A 373 9.85 -22.49 -3.60
CA TYR A 373 8.84 -21.83 -2.79
C TYR A 373 8.07 -20.83 -3.65
N ALA A 374 6.90 -20.37 -3.20
CA ALA A 374 6.13 -19.34 -3.91
C ALA A 374 5.47 -18.34 -2.95
N ALA A 375 5.29 -17.10 -3.40
CA ALA A 375 4.69 -16.03 -2.61
C ALA A 375 3.93 -15.03 -3.49
N GLY A 376 2.97 -14.32 -2.90
CA GLY A 376 2.18 -13.27 -3.54
C GLY A 376 0.97 -13.80 -4.31
N ASP A 377 0.58 -13.08 -5.37
CA ASP A 377 -0.66 -13.33 -6.11
C ASP A 377 -0.64 -14.62 -6.94
N VAL A 378 0.56 -15.19 -7.17
CA VAL A 378 0.74 -16.43 -7.94
C VAL A 378 0.22 -17.66 -7.19
N LEU A 379 0.03 -17.57 -5.88
CA LEU A 379 -0.44 -18.67 -5.03
C LEU A 379 -1.93 -18.99 -5.24
N ASP A 380 -2.25 -20.28 -5.16
CA ASP A 380 -3.62 -20.74 -4.89
C ASP A 380 -3.91 -20.59 -3.39
N LYS A 381 -4.35 -19.38 -3.00
CA LYS A 381 -4.60 -19.03 -1.60
C LYS A 381 -5.99 -18.45 -1.39
N LYS A 382 -6.52 -18.69 -0.19
CA LYS A 382 -7.82 -18.14 0.26
C LYS A 382 -7.70 -16.72 0.79
N VAL A 383 -6.54 -16.38 1.38
CA VAL A 383 -6.24 -15.04 1.88
C VAL A 383 -6.18 -14.06 0.70
N GLY A 384 -6.53 -12.79 0.95
CA GLY A 384 -6.54 -11.75 -0.07
C GLY A 384 -5.21 -11.66 -0.84
N LYS A 385 -5.30 -11.67 -2.18
CA LYS A 385 -4.19 -11.39 -3.11
C LYS A 385 -3.91 -9.88 -3.12
N LEU A 386 -3.22 -9.42 -2.07
CA LEU A 386 -2.96 -8.02 -1.76
C LEU A 386 -1.46 -7.80 -1.52
N THR A 387 -0.99 -6.57 -1.76
CA THR A 387 0.38 -6.12 -1.45
C THR A 387 0.84 -6.46 -0.02
N PRO A 388 0.11 -6.07 1.06
CA PRO A 388 0.52 -6.39 2.42
C PRO A 388 0.61 -7.90 2.69
N THR A 389 -0.27 -8.70 2.09
CA THR A 389 -0.20 -10.18 2.21
C THR A 389 1.08 -10.73 1.57
N ALA A 390 1.44 -10.25 0.37
CA ALA A 390 2.66 -10.68 -0.31
C ALA A 390 3.93 -10.28 0.46
N ILE A 391 3.92 -9.10 1.09
CA ILE A 391 5.01 -8.65 1.98
C ILE A 391 5.11 -9.56 3.20
N TYR A 392 3.98 -9.89 3.84
CA TYR A 392 3.93 -10.78 4.99
C TYR A 392 4.52 -12.17 4.66
N GLU A 393 4.11 -12.75 3.53
CA GLU A 393 4.63 -14.03 3.03
C GLU A 393 6.15 -13.98 2.77
N SER A 394 6.65 -12.88 2.21
CA SER A 394 8.08 -12.68 1.95
C SER A 394 8.90 -12.55 3.25
N MET A 395 8.35 -11.85 4.26
CA MET A 395 8.96 -11.76 5.58
C MET A 395 8.96 -13.12 6.30
N TYR A 396 7.89 -13.91 6.14
CA TYR A 396 7.84 -15.28 6.64
C TYR A 396 8.94 -16.15 6.02
N LEU A 397 9.08 -16.17 4.69
CA LEU A 397 10.14 -16.93 4.01
C LEU A 397 11.54 -16.51 4.46
N THR A 398 11.75 -15.22 4.72
CA THR A 398 13.03 -14.72 5.27
C THR A 398 13.32 -15.33 6.64
N LYS A 399 12.32 -15.37 7.54
CA LYS A 399 12.46 -16.01 8.86
C LYS A 399 12.71 -17.51 8.74
N LEU A 400 11.99 -18.17 7.84
CA LEU A 400 12.14 -19.60 7.58
C LEU A 400 13.55 -19.93 7.06
N PHE A 401 14.06 -19.16 6.11
CA PHE A 401 15.36 -19.43 5.48
C PHE A 401 16.55 -19.11 6.37
N THR A 402 16.40 -18.16 7.29
CA THR A 402 17.42 -17.80 8.29
C THR A 402 17.36 -18.69 9.54
N GLY A 403 16.37 -19.58 9.64
CA GLY A 403 16.14 -20.43 10.82
C GLY A 403 15.56 -19.68 12.02
N ALA A 404 15.08 -18.45 11.83
CA ALA A 404 14.41 -17.67 12.88
C ALA A 404 13.01 -18.21 13.21
N THR A 405 12.42 -19.04 12.34
CA THR A 405 11.21 -19.82 12.62
C THR A 405 11.28 -21.18 11.92
N THR A 406 10.63 -22.17 12.52
CA THR A 406 10.28 -23.46 11.90
C THR A 406 8.76 -23.69 11.86
N ASP A 407 7.99 -22.75 12.41
CA ASP A 407 6.56 -22.89 12.58
C ASP A 407 5.84 -22.63 11.24
N PRO A 408 4.67 -23.26 11.02
CA PRO A 408 3.80 -22.96 9.88
C PRO A 408 3.45 -21.47 9.78
N ILE A 409 3.17 -20.98 8.57
CA ILE A 409 2.67 -19.62 8.37
C ILE A 409 1.24 -19.50 8.90
N GLU A 410 1.01 -18.53 9.78
CA GLU A 410 -0.32 -18.16 10.27
C GLU A 410 -0.65 -16.74 9.81
N TYR A 411 -1.71 -16.58 9.02
CA TYR A 411 -2.09 -15.26 8.52
C TYR A 411 -2.87 -14.48 9.59
N PRO A 412 -2.49 -13.21 9.85
CA PRO A 412 -3.26 -12.33 10.71
C PRO A 412 -4.61 -11.97 10.07
N ALA A 413 -5.47 -11.26 10.80
CA ALA A 413 -6.63 -10.64 10.19
C ALA A 413 -6.19 -9.66 9.09
N VAL A 414 -6.60 -9.92 7.84
CA VAL A 414 -6.18 -9.11 6.68
C VAL A 414 -7.25 -8.06 6.37
N PRO A 415 -6.97 -6.76 6.56
CA PRO A 415 -7.89 -5.71 6.15
C PRO A 415 -7.97 -5.61 4.62
N SER A 416 -9.16 -5.23 4.14
CA SER A 416 -9.43 -5.02 2.72
C SER A 416 -10.28 -3.77 2.54
N ALA A 417 -10.02 -3.01 1.47
CA ALA A 417 -10.76 -1.78 1.14
C ALA A 417 -11.07 -1.71 -0.35
N VAL A 418 -12.13 -0.98 -0.69
CA VAL A 418 -12.46 -0.52 -2.05
C VAL A 418 -12.36 1.00 -2.07
N PHE A 419 -11.47 1.52 -2.91
CA PHE A 419 -11.25 2.96 -3.10
C PHE A 419 -12.29 3.54 -4.07
N ALA A 420 -13.56 3.43 -3.69
CA ALA A 420 -14.67 4.10 -4.35
C ALA A 420 -15.07 5.38 -3.57
N SER A 421 -16.11 6.08 -4.02
CA SER A 421 -16.62 7.28 -3.35
C SER A 421 -18.13 7.13 -3.13
N PRO A 422 -18.60 6.71 -1.93
CA PRO A 422 -17.82 6.47 -0.69
C PRO A 422 -16.97 5.18 -0.70
N ARG A 423 -16.08 5.02 0.27
CA ARG A 423 -15.21 3.85 0.42
C ARG A 423 -15.90 2.78 1.26
N ILE A 424 -15.53 1.52 1.03
CA ILE A 424 -15.90 0.39 1.88
C ILE A 424 -14.62 -0.27 2.37
N ALA A 425 -14.54 -0.58 3.66
CA ALA A 425 -13.45 -1.36 4.21
C ALA A 425 -13.95 -2.39 5.23
N GLU A 426 -13.21 -3.48 5.39
CA GLU A 426 -13.54 -4.55 6.34
C GLU A 426 -12.29 -5.28 6.84
N ILE A 427 -12.42 -5.92 8.01
CA ILE A 427 -11.40 -6.77 8.62
C ILE A 427 -12.07 -7.79 9.56
N GLY A 428 -11.48 -8.99 9.66
CA GLY A 428 -11.85 -9.99 10.66
C GLY A 428 -13.15 -10.73 10.35
N VAL A 429 -13.91 -11.09 11.38
CA VAL A 429 -15.18 -11.81 11.27
C VAL A 429 -16.20 -10.97 10.50
N SER A 430 -16.70 -11.51 9.39
CA SER A 430 -17.71 -10.83 8.56
C SER A 430 -19.04 -10.64 9.30
N VAL A 431 -19.79 -9.60 8.96
CA VAL A 431 -21.11 -9.34 9.52
C VAL A 431 -22.08 -10.51 9.23
N ASP A 432 -22.00 -11.10 8.06
CA ASP A 432 -22.84 -12.26 7.68
C ASP A 432 -22.51 -13.49 8.53
N GLU A 433 -21.22 -13.76 8.78
CA GLU A 433 -20.80 -14.83 9.70
C GLU A 433 -21.27 -14.56 11.13
N ALA A 434 -21.11 -13.33 11.61
CA ALA A 434 -21.53 -12.92 12.94
C ALA A 434 -23.04 -13.09 13.14
N LYS A 435 -23.85 -12.61 12.19
CA LYS A 435 -25.31 -12.77 12.18
C LYS A 435 -25.76 -14.23 12.07
N ALA A 436 -25.00 -15.07 11.37
CA ALA A 436 -25.27 -16.51 11.29
C ALA A 436 -24.89 -17.27 12.57
N ASN A 437 -24.04 -16.71 13.43
CA ASN A 437 -23.54 -17.33 14.66
C ASN A 437 -23.79 -16.44 15.90
N PRO A 438 -25.05 -16.10 16.23
CA PRO A 438 -25.38 -15.18 17.32
C PRO A 438 -25.02 -15.71 18.71
N ASP A 439 -24.75 -17.00 18.85
CA ASP A 439 -24.25 -17.60 20.10
C ASP A 439 -22.76 -17.31 20.33
N LYS A 440 -22.01 -16.95 19.28
CA LYS A 440 -20.56 -16.68 19.33
C LYS A 440 -20.24 -15.20 19.27
N TYR A 441 -21.07 -14.42 18.59
CA TYR A 441 -20.78 -13.03 18.29
C TYR A 441 -21.94 -12.09 18.62
N ASP A 442 -21.61 -10.84 18.86
CA ASP A 442 -22.54 -9.71 18.94
C ASP A 442 -22.21 -8.72 17.83
N VAL A 443 -23.25 -8.10 17.27
CA VAL A 443 -23.12 -7.14 16.16
C VAL A 443 -23.67 -5.80 16.61
N LYS A 444 -22.83 -4.77 16.58
CA LYS A 444 -23.21 -3.38 16.87
C LYS A 444 -23.14 -2.57 15.59
N GLU A 445 -24.27 -1.98 15.22
CA GLU A 445 -24.40 -1.10 14.06
C GLU A 445 -24.47 0.35 14.53
N SER A 446 -23.58 1.20 14.00
CA SER A 446 -23.43 2.62 14.38
C SER A 446 -23.64 3.51 13.15
N ASP A 447 -24.65 4.38 13.20
CA ASP A 447 -24.97 5.36 12.15
C ASP A 447 -24.07 6.60 12.30
N LEU A 448 -23.18 6.81 11.33
CA LEU A 448 -22.20 7.88 11.34
C LEU A 448 -22.82 9.26 11.07
N SER A 449 -24.05 9.34 10.58
CA SER A 449 -24.74 10.62 10.39
C SER A 449 -25.07 11.34 11.71
N THR A 450 -25.03 10.60 12.82
CA THR A 450 -25.28 11.14 14.17
C THR A 450 -24.00 11.52 14.92
N ASP A 451 -22.83 11.25 14.34
CA ASP A 451 -21.52 11.58 14.89
C ASP A 451 -21.24 13.07 14.73
N TRP A 452 -20.95 13.75 15.84
CA TRP A 452 -20.73 15.20 15.87
C TRP A 452 -19.46 15.64 15.11
N PHE A 453 -18.41 14.80 15.10
CA PHE A 453 -17.15 15.07 14.41
C PHE A 453 -17.34 14.91 12.91
N ARG A 454 -17.99 13.82 12.48
CA ARG A 454 -18.38 13.62 11.06
C ARG A 454 -19.30 14.73 10.59
N PHE A 455 -20.23 15.17 11.44
CA PHE A 455 -21.09 16.32 11.16
C PHE A 455 -20.31 17.61 10.95
N ALA A 456 -19.30 17.89 11.79
CA ALA A 456 -18.43 19.05 11.63
C ALA A 456 -17.64 19.00 10.30
N MET A 457 -17.29 17.81 9.83
CA MET A 457 -16.60 17.55 8.57
C MET A 457 -17.53 17.47 7.34
N GLN A 458 -18.84 17.71 7.51
CA GLN A 458 -19.86 17.51 6.47
C GLN A 458 -19.87 16.09 5.88
N GLU A 459 -19.40 15.10 6.63
CA GLU A 459 -19.37 13.69 6.26
C GLU A 459 -20.59 12.96 6.83
N ASN A 460 -21.79 13.44 6.47
CA ASN A 460 -23.05 13.04 7.11
C ASN A 460 -23.64 11.71 6.61
N LYS A 461 -22.85 10.88 5.93
CA LYS A 461 -23.29 9.59 5.37
C LYS A 461 -22.28 8.51 5.71
N GLY A 462 -22.76 7.41 6.25
CA GLY A 462 -21.94 6.23 6.47
C GLY A 462 -22.45 5.38 7.63
N GLN A 463 -21.88 4.20 7.76
CA GLN A 463 -22.21 3.28 8.83
C GLN A 463 -20.97 2.45 9.17
N THR A 464 -20.72 2.27 10.47
CA THR A 464 -19.72 1.34 11.00
C THR A 464 -20.45 0.17 11.65
N ILE A 465 -19.99 -1.05 11.40
CA ILE A 465 -20.48 -2.25 12.08
C ILE A 465 -19.29 -2.90 12.77
N ALA A 466 -19.38 -3.02 14.09
CA ALA A 466 -18.41 -3.73 14.92
C ALA A 466 -18.95 -5.12 15.30
N VAL A 467 -18.07 -6.12 15.26
CA VAL A 467 -18.36 -7.50 15.66
C VAL A 467 -17.49 -7.84 16.86
N THR A 468 -18.12 -8.21 17.97
CA THR A 468 -17.41 -8.71 19.16
C THR A 468 -17.69 -10.18 19.40
N ASP A 469 -16.76 -10.90 20.02
CA ASP A 469 -17.08 -12.20 20.61
C ASP A 469 -17.90 -12.04 21.91
N LYS A 470 -18.35 -13.17 22.49
CA LYS A 470 -19.13 -13.15 23.75
C LYS A 470 -18.33 -12.70 24.98
N GLN A 471 -17.01 -12.60 24.88
CA GLN A 471 -16.15 -12.06 25.91
C GLN A 471 -15.93 -10.55 25.72
N GLY A 472 -16.46 -9.97 24.63
CA GLY A 472 -16.41 -8.56 24.29
C GLY A 472 -15.19 -8.15 23.46
N TYR A 473 -14.30 -9.07 23.06
CA TYR A 473 -13.17 -8.73 22.20
C TYR A 473 -13.68 -8.33 20.81
N LEU A 474 -13.14 -7.25 20.26
CA LEU A 474 -13.39 -6.87 18.87
C LEU A 474 -12.73 -7.92 17.96
N VAL A 475 -13.53 -8.59 17.12
CA VAL A 475 -13.06 -9.66 16.23
C VAL A 475 -13.35 -9.39 14.75
N GLY A 476 -14.14 -8.36 14.46
CA GLY A 476 -14.39 -7.92 13.10
C GLY A 476 -14.95 -6.51 13.06
N ALA A 477 -14.74 -5.82 11.93
CA ALA A 477 -15.33 -4.51 11.68
C ALA A 477 -15.52 -4.31 10.17
N THR A 478 -16.57 -3.58 9.79
CA THR A 478 -16.75 -3.06 8.43
C THR A 478 -17.30 -1.65 8.48
N GLU A 479 -16.90 -0.81 7.53
CA GLU A 479 -17.36 0.57 7.42
C GLU A 479 -17.62 0.96 5.97
N ILE A 480 -18.65 1.78 5.76
CA ILE A 480 -18.85 2.59 4.56
C ILE A 480 -18.82 4.08 4.93
N SER A 481 -17.84 4.82 4.42
CA SER A 481 -17.66 6.27 4.64
C SER A 481 -16.57 6.82 3.69
N SER A 482 -16.23 8.11 3.72
CA SER A 482 -15.07 8.61 2.98
C SER A 482 -13.72 8.28 3.66
N GLU A 483 -13.76 7.80 4.90
CA GLU A 483 -12.59 7.46 5.73
C GLU A 483 -12.55 5.98 6.15
N ALA A 484 -13.33 5.11 5.51
CA ALA A 484 -13.48 3.72 5.90
C ALA A 484 -12.13 2.97 6.00
N ASP A 485 -11.19 3.26 5.08
CA ASP A 485 -9.84 2.71 5.10
C ASP A 485 -9.03 3.15 6.34
N ASN A 486 -9.17 4.40 6.76
CA ASN A 486 -8.52 4.91 7.97
C ASN A 486 -9.13 4.31 9.24
N VAL A 487 -10.47 4.19 9.30
CA VAL A 487 -11.15 3.59 10.44
C VAL A 487 -10.74 2.12 10.61
N ILE A 488 -10.80 1.33 9.54
CA ILE A 488 -10.40 -0.08 9.62
C ILE A 488 -8.90 -0.22 9.96
N SER A 489 -8.05 0.68 9.47
CA SER A 489 -6.62 0.71 9.86
C SER A 489 -6.43 1.00 11.36
N ILE A 490 -7.25 1.87 11.95
CA ILE A 490 -7.23 2.17 13.38
C ILE A 490 -7.69 0.96 14.20
N LEU A 491 -8.69 0.21 13.72
CA LEU A 491 -9.26 -0.95 14.41
C LEU A 491 -8.41 -2.22 14.27
N ALA A 492 -7.59 -2.33 13.23
CA ALA A 492 -6.84 -3.55 12.92
C ALA A 492 -5.95 -4.06 14.08
N PRO A 493 -5.17 -3.23 14.80
CA PRO A 493 -4.39 -3.70 15.94
C PRO A 493 -5.24 -4.24 17.10
N PHE A 494 -6.46 -3.72 17.29
CA PHE A 494 -7.34 -4.19 18.36
C PHE A 494 -7.86 -5.60 18.11
N ILE A 495 -8.14 -5.90 16.84
CA ILE A 495 -8.59 -7.22 16.37
C ILE A 495 -7.42 -8.21 16.40
N GLU A 496 -6.29 -7.85 15.78
CA GLU A 496 -5.14 -8.74 15.65
C GLU A 496 -4.51 -9.11 17.00
N TYR A 497 -4.34 -8.14 17.89
CA TYR A 497 -3.72 -8.38 19.21
C TYR A 497 -4.73 -8.76 20.29
N HIS A 498 -5.99 -9.01 19.92
CA HIS A 498 -7.07 -9.35 20.85
C HIS A 498 -7.07 -8.46 22.09
N ILE A 499 -7.11 -7.13 21.88
CA ILE A 499 -7.09 -6.18 22.98
C ILE A 499 -8.39 -6.29 23.78
N SER A 500 -8.28 -6.54 25.09
CA SER A 500 -9.46 -6.71 25.94
C SER A 500 -10.29 -5.42 26.06
N PRO A 501 -11.61 -5.52 26.27
CA PRO A 501 -12.47 -4.34 26.49
C PRO A 501 -11.97 -3.42 27.59
N GLU A 502 -11.44 -3.99 28.68
CA GLU A 502 -10.83 -3.23 29.78
C GLU A 502 -9.64 -2.40 29.30
N LYS A 503 -8.70 -3.02 28.57
CA LYS A 503 -7.52 -2.31 28.04
C LYS A 503 -7.93 -1.21 27.05
N MET A 504 -8.90 -1.50 26.18
CA MET A 504 -9.45 -0.53 25.24
C MET A 504 -10.07 0.66 25.97
N SER A 505 -10.86 0.43 27.02
CA SER A 505 -11.51 1.48 27.83
C SER A 505 -10.52 2.36 28.62
N ASN A 506 -9.31 1.85 28.88
CA ASN A 506 -8.26 2.58 29.57
C ASN A 506 -7.38 3.43 28.62
N LEU A 507 -7.63 3.36 27.31
CA LEU A 507 -6.94 4.23 26.36
C LEU A 507 -7.48 5.66 26.50
N ILE A 508 -6.57 6.62 26.54
CA ILE A 508 -6.89 8.04 26.42
C ILE A 508 -6.68 8.40 24.95
N PRO A 509 -7.75 8.50 24.12
CA PRO A 509 -7.57 8.84 22.72
C PRO A 509 -7.22 10.31 22.54
N LEU A 510 -6.51 10.62 21.46
CA LEU A 510 -6.29 12.00 21.04
C LEU A 510 -7.63 12.61 20.58
N PHE A 511 -8.02 13.75 21.15
CA PHE A 511 -9.31 14.39 20.89
C PHE A 511 -9.16 15.87 20.52
N PRO A 512 -9.92 16.39 19.55
CA PRO A 512 -10.87 15.68 18.69
C PRO A 512 -10.20 15.06 17.45
N THR A 513 -10.45 13.77 17.18
CA THR A 513 -9.95 13.09 15.99
C THR A 513 -10.93 12.04 15.47
N LEU A 514 -10.77 11.65 14.20
CA LEU A 514 -11.43 10.47 13.65
C LEU A 514 -11.20 9.24 14.54
N GLY A 515 -9.96 9.04 15.02
CA GLY A 515 -9.63 7.92 15.88
C GLY A 515 -10.33 7.92 17.24
N SER A 516 -10.53 9.09 17.87
CA SER A 516 -11.32 9.15 19.12
C SER A 516 -12.77 8.77 18.89
N GLU A 517 -13.37 9.20 17.78
CA GLU A 517 -14.77 8.87 17.49
C GLU A 517 -14.95 7.43 17.02
N THR A 518 -14.03 6.89 16.21
CA THR A 518 -14.00 5.46 15.84
C THR A 518 -14.12 4.56 17.08
N LEU A 519 -13.38 4.87 18.16
CA LEU A 519 -13.42 4.08 19.38
C LEU A 519 -14.74 4.25 20.17
N ASN A 520 -15.43 5.38 20.04
CA ASN A 520 -16.75 5.60 20.68
C ASN A 520 -17.84 4.74 20.01
N HIS A 521 -17.65 4.35 18.75
CA HIS A 521 -18.62 3.55 17.98
C HIS A 521 -18.52 2.05 18.25
N LEU A 522 -17.49 1.57 18.95
CA LEU A 522 -17.23 0.16 19.26
C LEU A 522 -18.14 -0.43 20.34
#